data_AF-A0A7L0S1T3-F1
#
_entry.id   AF-A0A7L0S1T3-F1
#
_cell.length_a   1.000
_cell.length_b   1.000
_cell.length_c   1.000
_cell.angle_alpha   90.00
_cell.angle_beta   90.00
_cell.angle_gamma   90.00
#
_symmetry.space_group_name_H-M   'P 1'
#
loop_
_entity.id
_entity.type
_entity.pdbx_description
1 polymer ?
#
loop_
_entity_poly.entity_id
_entity_poly.type
_entity_poly.pdbx_seq_one_letter_code
_entity_poly.pdbx_strand_id
1 'polypeptide(L)'
;MARSLYDWLWQHEFWLPPGITWQDMQESEDVHYPQPRDLLLSIPFALILVAIRCAFERAIALPLSSKLGVKDKQRPKAQPIPVLETFYSTRCKNPEEASPFFCFPFELISLAKRCDLPVRKVERWFRCRRNTDRPSLSKKFCEACWRFTFYMVSFFTGLAVLYDKPWLWDHRECWTGYPQQPLQPSLFWYYMLELSFYWSLVFTLPFDVKRKDFKEQIVHHAATIFLISFSYCANYIRIGTLVLVIHDASDCFLEPTKIFNYMKWKKTCDSLFMIFSAVFLISRLVIFPYTVLYNTYYYSMEIFQPFFGYYFVNALLIILQLLHVFWSCLIIHMVYKFILQGTMEKDMRSDTEESDEDEEREKMKKKEKNGITYFSNVTSNDYMQRNGSEPLNNRTHLTNGHVKER
;
A
#
# COMPACT_ATOMS: atom_id res chain seq x y z
N MET A 1 7.50 -39.16 14.98
CA MET A 1 6.68 -38.47 13.95
C MET A 1 7.37 -37.21 13.43
N ALA A 2 7.72 -36.21 14.26
CA ALA A 2 8.40 -34.99 13.79
C ALA A 2 9.74 -35.22 13.07
N ARG A 3 10.62 -36.10 13.59
CA ARG A 3 11.90 -36.44 12.91
C ARG A 3 11.69 -37.13 11.57
N SER A 4 10.79 -38.12 11.50
CA SER A 4 10.45 -38.80 10.25
C SER A 4 9.85 -37.87 9.19
N LEU A 5 9.05 -36.87 9.60
CA LEU A 5 8.55 -35.83 8.70
C LEU A 5 9.66 -34.88 8.25
N TYR A 6 10.60 -34.56 9.12
CA TYR A 6 11.78 -33.75 8.80
C TYR A 6 12.68 -34.46 7.78
N ASP A 7 12.98 -35.74 8.01
CA ASP A 7 13.83 -36.54 7.10
C ASP A 7 13.17 -36.74 5.73
N TRP A 8 11.84 -36.91 5.70
CA TRP A 8 11.07 -36.98 4.46
C TRP A 8 11.05 -35.64 3.72
N LEU A 9 10.79 -34.54 4.44
CA LEU A 9 10.71 -33.22 3.85
C LEU A 9 12.05 -32.83 3.25
N TRP A 10 13.17 -33.11 3.92
CA TRP A 10 14.52 -32.73 3.48
C TRP A 10 15.22 -33.78 2.60
N GLN A 11 14.47 -34.63 1.89
CA GLN A 11 15.05 -35.48 0.86
C GLN A 11 15.69 -34.62 -0.24
N HIS A 12 16.94 -34.93 -0.62
CA HIS A 12 17.72 -34.13 -1.56
C HIS A 12 17.04 -34.01 -2.94
N GLU A 13 16.30 -35.02 -3.40
CA GLU A 13 15.57 -35.02 -4.68
C GLU A 13 14.51 -33.90 -4.79
N PHE A 14 13.98 -33.42 -3.66
CA PHE A 14 13.01 -32.32 -3.67
C PHE A 14 13.67 -30.94 -3.82
N TRP A 15 14.93 -30.80 -3.43
CA TRP A 15 15.55 -29.48 -3.23
C TRP A 15 16.85 -29.26 -4.02
N LEU A 16 17.47 -30.33 -4.50
CA LEU A 16 18.69 -30.29 -5.28
C LEU A 16 18.46 -30.86 -6.68
N PRO A 17 19.26 -30.43 -7.67
CA PRO A 17 19.28 -31.05 -9.00
C PRO A 17 19.52 -32.56 -8.95
N PRO A 18 18.98 -33.33 -9.92
CA PRO A 18 19.26 -34.76 -10.02
C PRO A 18 20.76 -35.06 -10.06
N GLY A 19 21.19 -36.02 -9.24
CA GLY A 19 22.59 -36.44 -9.14
C GLY A 19 23.42 -35.69 -8.08
N ILE A 20 22.84 -34.73 -7.35
CA ILE A 20 23.50 -33.99 -6.27
C ILE A 20 22.83 -34.32 -4.94
N THR A 21 23.62 -34.51 -3.90
CA THR A 21 23.18 -34.81 -2.54
C THR A 21 23.58 -33.72 -1.55
N TRP A 22 23.01 -33.74 -0.35
CA TRP A 22 23.44 -32.85 0.73
C TRP A 22 24.91 -33.08 1.16
N GLN A 23 25.51 -34.23 0.83
CA GLN A 23 26.92 -34.49 1.10
C GLN A 23 27.84 -33.63 0.23
N ASP A 24 27.42 -33.36 -1.01
CA ASP A 24 28.14 -32.50 -1.96
C ASP A 24 28.09 -31.01 -1.57
N MET A 25 27.25 -30.68 -0.59
CA MET A 25 27.02 -29.35 -0.02
C MET A 25 27.54 -29.26 1.42
N GLN A 26 28.46 -30.15 1.84
CA GLN A 26 29.08 -30.08 3.16
C GLN A 26 30.03 -28.88 3.28
N GLU A 27 29.98 -28.23 4.44
CA GLU A 27 30.87 -27.13 4.77
C GLU A 27 32.32 -27.63 4.92
N SER A 28 33.27 -26.81 4.49
CA SER A 28 34.70 -26.97 4.78
C SER A 28 35.21 -25.73 5.50
N GLU A 29 36.46 -25.75 5.99
CA GLU A 29 37.06 -24.59 6.68
C GLU A 29 37.04 -23.31 5.82
N ASP A 30 37.08 -23.45 4.50
CA ASP A 30 37.12 -22.32 3.54
C ASP A 30 35.77 -22.08 2.82
N VAL A 31 34.81 -23.00 2.90
CA VAL A 31 33.56 -22.96 2.14
C VAL A 31 32.36 -23.16 3.06
N HIS A 32 31.56 -22.11 3.19
CA HIS A 32 30.29 -22.13 3.92
C HIS A 32 29.11 -22.03 2.96
N TYR A 33 28.05 -22.80 3.23
CA TYR A 33 26.80 -22.76 2.49
C TYR A 33 25.67 -22.26 3.40
N PRO A 34 24.59 -21.70 2.82
CA PRO A 34 23.43 -21.28 3.61
C PRO A 34 22.80 -22.44 4.39
N GLN A 35 22.62 -22.30 5.69
CA GLN A 35 21.98 -23.33 6.52
C GLN A 35 20.57 -22.88 6.96
N PRO A 36 19.54 -23.73 6.90
CA PRO A 36 18.18 -23.35 7.32
C PRO A 36 18.11 -22.80 8.76
N ARG A 37 19.00 -23.25 9.64
CA ARG A 37 19.11 -22.78 11.04
C ARG A 37 19.47 -21.30 11.15
N ASP A 38 20.17 -20.75 10.16
CA ASP A 38 20.62 -19.36 10.17
C ASP A 38 19.44 -18.40 10.12
N LEU A 39 18.37 -18.79 9.40
CA LEU A 39 17.14 -18.01 9.28
C LEU A 39 16.47 -17.77 10.65
N LEU A 40 16.73 -18.61 11.65
CA LEU A 40 16.22 -18.38 13.01
C LEU A 40 16.81 -17.11 13.65
N LEU A 41 17.98 -16.65 13.21
CA LEU A 41 18.58 -15.38 13.65
C LEU A 41 17.78 -14.16 13.18
N SER A 42 16.97 -14.30 12.11
CA SER A 42 16.13 -13.20 11.64
C SER A 42 15.02 -12.81 12.63
N ILE A 43 14.58 -13.73 13.49
CA ILE A 43 13.52 -13.47 14.49
C ILE A 43 14.01 -12.52 15.60
N PRO A 44 15.12 -12.79 16.33
CA PRO A 44 15.62 -11.84 17.31
C PRO A 44 16.03 -10.50 16.68
N PHE A 45 16.59 -10.50 15.46
CA PHE A 45 16.86 -9.25 14.74
C PHE A 45 15.58 -8.48 14.39
N ALA A 46 14.50 -9.16 14.02
CA ALA A 46 13.21 -8.52 13.81
C ALA A 46 12.68 -7.85 15.09
N LEU A 47 12.83 -8.49 16.25
CA LEU A 47 12.44 -7.90 17.54
C LEU A 47 13.29 -6.67 17.87
N ILE A 48 14.59 -6.71 17.57
CA ILE A 48 15.49 -5.56 17.71
C ILE A 48 15.03 -4.43 16.77
N LEU A 49 14.71 -4.72 15.52
CA LEU A 49 14.17 -3.73 14.56
C LEU A 49 12.86 -3.12 15.05
N VAL A 50 11.96 -3.90 15.68
CA VAL A 50 10.74 -3.36 16.30
C VAL A 50 11.08 -2.42 17.46
N ALA A 51 12.06 -2.77 18.31
CA ALA A 51 12.51 -1.88 19.38
C ALA A 51 13.12 -0.58 18.84
N ILE A 52 13.96 -0.66 17.80
CA ILE A 52 14.55 0.48 17.11
C ILE A 52 13.44 1.35 16.49
N ARG A 53 12.46 0.74 15.83
CA ARG A 53 11.27 1.42 15.28
C ARG A 53 10.56 2.23 16.35
N CYS A 54 10.23 1.61 17.49
CA CYS A 54 9.54 2.30 18.58
C CYS A 54 10.37 3.46 19.14
N ALA A 55 11.69 3.31 19.23
CA ALA A 55 12.59 4.39 19.65
C ALA A 55 12.63 5.52 18.60
N PHE A 56 12.76 5.19 17.32
CA PHE A 56 12.79 6.14 16.21
C PHE A 56 11.50 6.95 16.09
N GLU A 57 10.34 6.28 16.15
CA GLU A 57 9.05 6.95 16.06
C GLU A 57 8.86 7.97 17.18
N ARG A 58 9.28 7.63 18.41
CA ARG A 58 9.17 8.50 19.58
C ARG A 58 10.21 9.63 19.60
N ALA A 59 11.47 9.31 19.31
CA ALA A 59 12.58 10.24 19.46
C ALA A 59 12.79 11.17 18.25
N ILE A 60 12.45 10.71 17.04
CA ILE A 60 12.76 11.40 15.79
C ILE A 60 11.47 11.78 15.05
N ALA A 61 10.63 10.79 14.71
CA ALA A 61 9.53 11.02 13.78
C ALA A 61 8.41 11.89 14.36
N LEU A 62 8.05 11.70 15.63
CA LEU A 62 7.00 12.48 16.30
C LEU A 62 7.39 13.95 16.55
N PRO A 63 8.61 14.27 17.03
CA PRO A 63 9.08 15.66 17.06
C PRO A 63 9.14 16.29 15.66
N LEU A 64 9.56 15.51 14.65
CA LEU A 64 9.62 15.97 13.27
C LEU A 64 8.23 16.29 12.72
N SER A 65 7.22 15.45 12.97
CA SER A 65 5.84 15.69 12.54
C SER A 65 5.29 16.99 13.13
N SER A 66 5.60 17.25 14.40
CA SER A 66 5.21 18.48 15.10
C SER A 66 5.89 19.72 14.52
N LYS A 67 7.20 19.67 14.25
CA LYS A 67 7.96 20.77 13.64
C LYS A 67 7.52 21.08 12.21
N LEU A 68 7.17 20.05 11.44
CA LEU A 68 6.71 20.18 10.05
C LEU A 68 5.22 20.52 9.94
N GLY A 69 4.53 20.76 11.06
CA GLY A 69 3.15 21.23 11.07
C GLY A 69 2.11 20.18 10.71
N VAL A 70 2.43 18.88 10.86
CA VAL A 70 1.47 17.79 10.70
C VAL A 70 0.48 17.87 11.86
N LYS A 71 -0.74 18.35 11.58
CA LYS A 71 -1.79 18.55 12.59
C LYS A 71 -2.84 17.45 12.50
N ASP A 72 -3.06 16.78 13.61
CA ASP A 72 -4.15 15.82 13.75
C ASP A 72 -5.51 16.55 13.78
N LYS A 73 -6.44 16.09 12.93
CA LYS A 73 -7.81 16.61 12.90
C LYS A 73 -8.48 16.25 14.22
N GLN A 74 -8.98 17.25 14.96
CA GLN A 74 -9.77 17.00 16.15
C GLN A 74 -11.11 16.38 15.73
N ARG A 75 -11.30 15.10 16.03
CA ARG A 75 -12.52 14.38 15.72
C ARG A 75 -13.44 14.38 16.95
N PRO A 76 -14.75 14.66 16.79
CA PRO A 76 -15.70 14.56 17.89
C PRO A 76 -15.71 13.14 18.45
N LYS A 77 -15.46 13.00 19.76
CA LYS A 77 -15.55 11.71 20.44
C LYS A 77 -17.01 11.27 20.49
N ALA A 78 -17.25 9.98 20.24
CA ALA A 78 -18.58 9.40 20.45
C ALA A 78 -18.95 9.50 21.94
N GLN A 79 -20.23 9.74 22.23
CA GLN A 79 -20.72 9.74 23.60
C GLN A 79 -20.56 8.34 24.21
N PRO A 80 -20.21 8.18 25.50
CA PRO A 80 -20.04 6.85 26.09
C PRO A 80 -21.41 6.19 26.32
N ILE A 81 -21.94 5.46 25.34
CA ILE A 81 -23.21 4.73 25.43
C ILE A 81 -22.87 3.23 25.49
N PRO A 82 -22.93 2.59 26.67
CA PRO A 82 -22.42 1.22 26.86
C PRO A 82 -23.05 0.18 25.93
N VAL A 83 -24.35 0.29 25.65
CA VAL A 83 -25.07 -0.63 24.76
C VAL A 83 -24.53 -0.57 23.33
N LEU A 84 -24.29 0.63 22.81
CA LEU A 84 -23.73 0.84 21.48
C LEU A 84 -22.25 0.43 21.41
N GLU A 85 -21.47 0.69 22.46
CA GLU A 85 -20.06 0.29 22.55
C GLU A 85 -19.90 -1.24 22.59
N THR A 86 -20.78 -1.92 23.33
CA THR A 86 -20.82 -3.38 23.42
C THR A 86 -21.15 -3.97 22.06
N PHE A 87 -22.16 -3.44 21.38
CA PHE A 87 -22.52 -3.86 20.03
C PHE A 87 -21.38 -3.61 19.02
N TYR A 88 -20.77 -2.42 19.07
CA TYR A 88 -19.66 -2.04 18.19
C TYR A 88 -18.46 -2.99 18.31
N SER A 89 -18.13 -3.39 19.54
CA SER A 89 -16.95 -4.21 19.82
C SER A 89 -17.16 -5.71 19.55
N THR A 90 -18.41 -6.19 19.65
CA THR A 90 -18.71 -7.64 19.62
C THR A 90 -19.45 -8.11 18.37
N ARG A 91 -20.19 -7.23 17.70
CA ARG A 91 -21.07 -7.59 16.58
C ARG A 91 -20.63 -6.94 15.28
N CYS A 92 -20.84 -5.63 15.15
CA CYS A 92 -20.66 -4.94 13.88
C CYS A 92 -20.24 -3.47 14.09
N LYS A 93 -19.26 -3.04 13.30
CA LYS A 93 -18.76 -1.66 13.29
C LYS A 93 -19.53 -0.74 12.33
N ASN A 94 -20.16 -1.31 11.30
CA ASN A 94 -20.95 -0.56 10.33
C ASN A 94 -22.33 -1.23 10.07
N PRO A 95 -23.36 -0.87 10.85
CA PRO A 95 -24.71 -1.42 10.65
C PRO A 95 -25.42 -0.92 9.37
N GLU A 96 -24.90 0.09 8.67
CA GLU A 96 -25.52 0.63 7.44
C GLU A 96 -25.16 -0.17 6.17
N GLU A 97 -23.97 -0.79 6.10
CA GLU A 97 -23.46 -1.49 4.90
C GLU A 97 -23.65 -3.02 4.92
N ALA A 98 -24.22 -3.55 5.99
CA ALA A 98 -24.40 -4.98 6.09
C ALA A 98 -25.42 -5.45 5.04
N SER A 99 -24.96 -6.37 4.19
CA SER A 99 -25.64 -6.95 3.02
C SER A 99 -27.16 -7.15 3.19
N PRO A 100 -27.97 -6.99 2.12
CA PRO A 100 -29.41 -7.31 2.13
C PRO A 100 -29.73 -8.76 2.53
N PHE A 101 -28.73 -9.64 2.61
CA PHE A 101 -28.87 -11.04 3.01
C PHE A 101 -28.49 -11.35 4.47
N PHE A 102 -27.80 -10.46 5.21
CA PHE A 102 -27.26 -10.82 6.54
C PHE A 102 -27.34 -9.78 7.67
N CYS A 103 -27.90 -8.59 7.47
CA CYS A 103 -28.28 -7.74 8.61
C CYS A 103 -29.37 -6.75 8.18
N PHE A 104 -30.56 -6.86 8.78
CA PHE A 104 -31.66 -5.97 8.45
C PHE A 104 -31.44 -4.57 9.06
N PRO A 105 -31.96 -3.48 8.44
CA PRO A 105 -32.13 -2.17 9.09
C PRO A 105 -32.89 -2.22 10.44
N PHE A 106 -33.51 -3.37 10.74
CA PHE A 106 -34.12 -3.70 12.02
C PHE A 106 -33.15 -3.67 13.20
N GLU A 107 -31.86 -4.04 13.04
CA GLU A 107 -30.92 -4.05 14.16
C GLU A 107 -30.65 -2.63 14.67
N LEU A 108 -30.46 -1.69 13.75
CA LEU A 108 -30.26 -0.28 14.08
C LEU A 108 -31.49 0.33 14.78
N ILE A 109 -32.69 -0.03 14.31
CA ILE A 109 -33.96 0.36 14.95
C ILE A 109 -34.09 -0.28 16.34
N SER A 110 -33.66 -1.52 16.51
CA SER A 110 -33.69 -2.22 17.80
C SER A 110 -32.69 -1.60 18.79
N LEU A 111 -31.50 -1.21 18.33
CA LEU A 111 -30.48 -0.49 19.09
C LEU A 111 -30.99 0.88 19.52
N ALA A 112 -31.61 1.62 18.59
CA ALA A 112 -32.26 2.90 18.86
C ALA A 112 -33.33 2.78 19.94
N LYS A 113 -34.22 1.78 19.86
CA LYS A 113 -35.23 1.48 20.90
C LYS A 113 -34.60 1.12 22.24
N ARG A 114 -33.57 0.27 22.26
CA ARG A 114 -32.88 -0.16 23.50
C ARG A 114 -32.15 0.97 24.21
N CYS A 115 -31.68 1.96 23.45
CA CYS A 115 -30.98 3.11 24.00
C CYS A 115 -31.90 4.31 24.27
N ASP A 116 -33.20 4.21 23.95
CA ASP A 116 -34.15 5.32 23.92
C ASP A 116 -33.62 6.54 23.13
N LEU A 117 -33.06 6.27 21.94
CA LEU A 117 -32.49 7.28 21.06
C LEU A 117 -33.14 7.22 19.68
N PRO A 118 -33.29 8.38 19.00
CA PRO A 118 -33.66 8.38 17.60
C PRO A 118 -32.58 7.70 16.75
N VAL A 119 -32.99 6.98 15.71
CA VAL A 119 -32.12 6.21 14.81
C VAL A 119 -30.94 7.05 14.29
N ARG A 120 -31.21 8.29 13.88
CA ARG A 120 -30.16 9.24 13.41
C ARG A 120 -29.07 9.54 14.44
N LYS A 121 -29.39 9.55 15.75
CA LYS A 121 -28.37 9.73 16.79
C LYS A 121 -27.51 8.47 16.92
N VAL A 122 -28.10 7.30 16.76
CA VAL A 122 -27.38 6.02 16.75
C VAL A 122 -26.46 5.92 15.52
N GLU A 123 -26.95 6.24 14.32
CA GLU A 123 -26.13 6.33 13.09
C GLU A 123 -24.94 7.28 13.27
N ARG A 124 -25.21 8.49 13.77
CA ARG A 124 -24.17 9.49 14.06
C ARG A 124 -23.18 8.98 15.10
N TRP A 125 -23.64 8.26 16.12
CA TRP A 125 -22.77 7.66 17.12
C TRP A 125 -21.80 6.65 16.50
N PHE A 126 -22.30 5.71 15.68
CA PHE A 126 -21.46 4.73 14.98
C PHE A 126 -20.43 5.41 14.07
N ARG A 127 -20.84 6.47 13.37
CA ARG A 127 -19.94 7.30 12.54
C ARG A 127 -18.85 7.97 13.38
N CYS A 128 -19.20 8.66 14.47
CA CYS A 128 -18.25 9.29 15.38
C CYS A 128 -17.30 8.26 16.03
N ARG A 129 -17.82 7.08 16.38
CA ARG A 129 -17.05 6.01 17.01
C ARG A 129 -16.02 5.41 16.04
N ARG A 130 -16.42 5.14 14.79
CA ARG A 130 -15.52 4.73 13.69
C ARG A 130 -14.46 5.80 13.43
N ASN A 131 -14.85 7.08 13.41
CA ASN A 131 -13.91 8.19 13.24
C ASN A 131 -12.90 8.32 14.40
N THR A 132 -13.29 7.90 15.61
CA THR A 132 -12.40 7.86 16.78
C THR A 132 -11.38 6.72 16.68
N ASP A 133 -11.76 5.55 16.15
CA ASP A 133 -10.86 4.41 15.90
C ASP A 133 -9.83 4.67 14.80
N ARG A 134 -10.07 5.67 13.95
CA ARG A 134 -9.18 5.96 12.82
C ARG A 134 -7.83 6.47 13.34
N PRO A 135 -6.71 5.99 12.78
CA PRO A 135 -5.38 6.42 13.19
C PRO A 135 -5.18 7.91 12.96
N SER A 136 -4.34 8.51 13.81
CA SER A 136 -3.91 9.90 13.69
C SER A 136 -3.03 10.09 12.46
N LEU A 137 -3.02 11.30 11.90
CA LEU A 137 -2.15 11.67 10.79
C LEU A 137 -0.68 11.60 11.24
N SER A 138 -0.39 12.01 12.48
CA SER A 138 0.92 11.90 13.10
C SER A 138 1.40 10.44 13.14
N LYS A 139 0.52 9.47 13.47
CA LYS A 139 0.86 8.05 13.43
C LYS A 139 1.22 7.59 12.01
N LYS A 140 0.37 7.90 11.02
CA LYS A 140 0.63 7.58 9.61
C LYS A 140 1.96 8.17 9.12
N PHE A 141 2.27 9.40 9.54
CA PHE A 141 3.53 10.07 9.23
C PHE A 141 4.73 9.36 9.87
N CYS A 142 4.66 9.01 11.16
CA CYS A 142 5.74 8.31 11.85
C CYS A 142 6.05 6.95 11.21
N GLU A 143 5.00 6.18 10.90
CA GLU A 143 5.13 4.89 10.21
C GLU A 143 5.81 5.04 8.84
N ALA A 144 5.43 6.06 8.06
CA ALA A 144 6.02 6.35 6.75
C ALA A 144 7.50 6.79 6.88
N CYS A 145 7.85 7.61 7.88
CA CYS A 145 9.24 8.00 8.15
C CYS A 145 10.13 6.80 8.49
N TRP A 146 9.67 5.90 9.35
CA TRP A 146 10.42 4.69 9.69
C TRP A 146 10.69 3.83 8.45
N ARG A 147 9.64 3.55 7.67
CA ARG A 147 9.75 2.76 6.44
C ARG A 147 10.67 3.42 5.42
N PHE A 148 10.55 4.74 5.22
CA PHE A 148 11.44 5.51 4.37
C PHE A 148 12.92 5.35 4.77
N THR A 149 13.22 5.53 6.07
CA THR A 149 14.59 5.38 6.57
C THR A 149 15.12 3.98 6.33
N PHE A 150 14.31 2.95 6.61
CA PHE A 150 14.71 1.57 6.38
C PHE A 150 14.96 1.27 4.90
N TYR A 151 13.99 1.55 4.02
CA TYR A 151 14.11 1.24 2.59
C TYR A 151 15.27 1.98 1.92
N MET A 152 15.52 3.23 2.31
CA MET A 152 16.69 3.97 1.83
C MET A 152 18.00 3.27 2.23
N VAL A 153 18.14 2.92 3.50
CA VAL A 153 19.36 2.23 3.98
C VAL A 153 19.51 0.86 3.33
N SER A 154 18.42 0.10 3.23
CA SER A 154 18.41 -1.24 2.63
C SER A 154 18.80 -1.21 1.15
N PHE A 155 18.20 -0.31 0.37
CA PHE A 155 18.48 -0.17 -1.06
C PHE A 155 19.96 0.16 -1.33
N PHE A 156 20.52 1.17 -0.63
CA PHE A 156 21.93 1.51 -0.81
C PHE A 156 22.88 0.44 -0.28
N THR A 157 22.48 -0.30 0.77
CA THR A 157 23.24 -1.46 1.26
C THR A 157 23.25 -2.57 0.21
N GLY A 158 22.10 -2.89 -0.38
CA GLY A 158 21.99 -3.89 -1.45
C GLY A 158 22.81 -3.52 -2.68
N LEU A 159 22.78 -2.25 -3.11
CA LEU A 159 23.64 -1.77 -4.20
C LEU A 159 25.12 -1.89 -3.85
N ALA A 160 25.54 -1.49 -2.65
CA ALA A 160 26.93 -1.59 -2.23
C ALA A 160 27.43 -3.03 -2.15
N VAL A 161 26.59 -3.96 -1.67
CA VAL A 161 26.91 -5.40 -1.54
C VAL A 161 26.96 -6.11 -2.90
N LEU A 162 26.17 -5.65 -3.89
CA LEU A 162 26.09 -6.27 -5.20
C LEU A 162 26.96 -5.62 -6.27
N TYR A 163 27.49 -4.42 -6.05
CA TYR A 163 28.20 -3.65 -7.08
C TYR A 163 29.38 -4.42 -7.70
N ASP A 164 30.14 -5.14 -6.88
CA ASP A 164 31.29 -5.95 -7.28
C ASP A 164 30.92 -7.37 -7.76
N LYS A 165 29.63 -7.73 -7.76
CA LYS A 165 29.17 -9.08 -8.08
C LYS A 165 28.81 -9.21 -9.56
N PRO A 166 29.32 -10.25 -10.27
CA PRO A 166 29.11 -10.37 -11.71
C PRO A 166 27.64 -10.57 -12.08
N TRP A 167 26.86 -11.26 -11.23
CA TRP A 167 25.43 -11.53 -11.51
C TRP A 167 24.52 -10.31 -11.46
N LEU A 168 24.99 -9.17 -10.91
CA LEU A 168 24.31 -7.89 -11.02
C LEU A 168 24.30 -7.39 -12.47
N TRP A 169 25.37 -7.65 -13.22
CA TRP A 169 25.61 -7.12 -14.56
C TRP A 169 25.31 -8.15 -15.65
N ASP A 170 25.70 -9.41 -15.43
CA ASP A 170 25.35 -10.54 -16.29
C ASP A 170 24.52 -11.56 -15.50
N HIS A 171 23.22 -11.57 -15.75
CA HIS A 171 22.30 -12.43 -15.01
C HIS A 171 22.54 -13.93 -15.27
N ARG A 172 23.22 -14.34 -16.35
CA ARG A 172 23.58 -15.76 -16.56
C ARG A 172 24.47 -16.30 -15.44
N GLU A 173 25.28 -15.42 -14.84
CA GLU A 173 26.14 -15.74 -13.70
C GLU A 173 25.36 -16.09 -12.42
N CYS A 174 24.04 -15.95 -12.39
CA CYS A 174 23.22 -16.42 -11.27
C CYS A 174 23.30 -17.94 -11.08
N TRP A 175 23.45 -18.71 -12.17
CA TRP A 175 23.46 -20.18 -12.13
C TRP A 175 24.86 -20.80 -12.26
N THR A 176 25.89 -20.00 -12.52
CA THR A 176 27.27 -20.51 -12.61
C THR A 176 27.67 -21.18 -11.30
N GLY A 177 28.05 -22.45 -11.37
CA GLY A 177 28.43 -23.26 -10.22
C GLY A 177 27.28 -23.65 -9.29
N TYR A 178 26.01 -23.43 -9.67
CA TYR A 178 24.86 -23.91 -8.89
C TYR A 178 24.82 -25.45 -8.90
N PRO A 179 24.56 -26.12 -7.75
CA PRO A 179 24.19 -25.58 -6.43
C PRO A 179 25.35 -25.21 -5.50
N GLN A 180 26.60 -25.49 -5.87
CA GLN A 180 27.80 -25.25 -5.07
C GLN A 180 28.26 -23.78 -5.14
N GLN A 181 27.43 -22.87 -4.62
CA GLN A 181 27.72 -21.44 -4.54
C GLN A 181 28.01 -21.05 -3.07
N PRO A 182 29.27 -20.76 -2.70
CA PRO A 182 29.60 -20.39 -1.32
C PRO A 182 28.91 -19.10 -0.89
N LEU A 183 28.41 -19.08 0.34
CA LEU A 183 27.75 -17.93 0.94
C LEU A 183 28.79 -16.91 1.41
N GLN A 184 28.77 -15.73 0.78
CA GLN A 184 29.62 -14.62 1.21
C GLN A 184 29.03 -13.92 2.44
N PRO A 185 29.84 -13.49 3.42
CA PRO A 185 29.35 -12.83 4.63
C PRO A 185 28.51 -11.57 4.37
N SER A 186 28.83 -10.79 3.33
CA SER A 186 28.05 -9.60 2.97
C SER A 186 26.63 -9.95 2.50
N LEU A 187 26.49 -11.02 1.70
CA LEU A 187 25.20 -11.52 1.22
C LEU A 187 24.39 -12.10 2.38
N PHE A 188 25.04 -12.80 3.31
CA PHE A 188 24.42 -13.28 4.53
C PHE A 188 23.77 -12.13 5.33
N TRP A 189 24.55 -11.10 5.68
CA TRP A 189 24.02 -9.98 6.47
C TRP A 189 22.92 -9.21 5.75
N TYR A 190 23.04 -9.06 4.42
CA TYR A 190 21.99 -8.43 3.62
C TYR A 190 20.69 -9.24 3.65
N TYR A 191 20.77 -10.56 3.44
CA TYR A 191 19.60 -11.46 3.57
C TYR A 191 18.97 -11.42 4.96
N MET A 192 19.79 -11.45 6.02
CA MET A 192 19.29 -11.40 7.39
C MET A 192 18.60 -10.06 7.67
N LEU A 193 19.16 -8.94 7.22
CA LEU A 193 18.56 -7.61 7.38
C LEU A 193 17.15 -7.55 6.75
N GLU A 194 17.04 -7.99 5.49
CA GLU A 194 15.80 -7.97 4.72
C GLU A 194 14.73 -8.89 5.34
N LEU A 195 15.10 -10.15 5.62
CA LEU A 195 14.16 -11.09 6.23
C LEU A 195 13.68 -10.62 7.61
N SER A 196 14.58 -10.07 8.42
CA SER A 196 14.25 -9.52 9.75
C SER A 196 13.29 -8.35 9.64
N PHE A 197 13.44 -7.50 8.62
CA PHE A 197 12.52 -6.40 8.39
C PHE A 197 11.12 -6.90 8.01
N TYR A 198 11.00 -7.87 7.10
CA TYR A 198 9.71 -8.47 6.79
C TYR A 198 9.05 -9.13 8.01
N TRP A 199 9.81 -9.84 8.84
CA TRP A 199 9.30 -10.34 10.12
C TRP A 199 8.84 -9.21 11.05
N SER A 200 9.59 -8.11 11.12
CA SER A 200 9.21 -6.95 11.92
C SER A 200 7.86 -6.37 11.47
N LEU A 201 7.63 -6.29 10.15
CA LEU A 201 6.37 -5.85 9.57
C LEU A 201 5.21 -6.79 9.95
N VAL A 202 5.43 -8.10 9.92
CA VAL A 202 4.43 -9.11 10.37
C VAL A 202 4.11 -8.94 11.85
N PHE A 203 5.11 -8.78 12.72
CA PHE A 203 4.89 -8.59 14.15
C PHE A 203 4.13 -7.30 14.47
N THR A 204 4.36 -6.23 13.69
CA THR A 204 3.66 -4.96 13.86
C THR A 204 2.31 -4.89 13.14
N LEU A 205 2.01 -5.84 12.25
CA LEU A 205 0.79 -5.88 11.43
C LEU A 205 -0.53 -5.65 12.21
N PRO A 206 -0.73 -6.18 13.44
CA PRO A 206 -1.95 -5.94 14.20
C PRO A 206 -2.10 -4.48 14.66
N PHE A 207 -0.98 -3.78 14.82
CA PHE A 207 -0.91 -2.41 15.36
C PHE A 207 -0.77 -1.34 14.26
N ASP A 208 -0.28 -1.72 13.09
CA ASP A 208 -0.11 -0.86 11.92
C ASP A 208 -1.46 -0.38 11.36
N VAL A 209 -1.43 0.74 10.64
CA VAL A 209 -2.61 1.27 9.95
C VAL A 209 -3.04 0.35 8.81
N LYS A 210 -4.21 -0.27 8.95
CA LYS A 210 -4.82 -1.12 7.91
C LYS A 210 -5.29 -0.25 6.74
N ARG A 211 -4.90 -0.63 5.52
CA ARG A 211 -5.27 0.03 4.26
C ARG A 211 -6.25 -0.84 3.47
N LYS A 212 -6.80 -0.32 2.37
CA LYS A 212 -7.78 -1.06 1.54
C LYS A 212 -7.20 -2.33 0.92
N ASP A 213 -5.91 -2.31 0.60
CA ASP A 213 -5.14 -3.42 0.02
C ASP A 213 -4.49 -4.33 1.09
N PHE A 214 -5.05 -4.35 2.31
CA PHE A 214 -4.47 -5.08 3.44
C PHE A 214 -4.36 -6.60 3.20
N LYS A 215 -5.34 -7.20 2.51
CA LYS A 215 -5.33 -8.65 2.23
C LYS A 215 -4.24 -9.00 1.23
N GLU A 216 -4.14 -8.22 0.16
CA GLU A 216 -3.14 -8.34 -0.88
C GLU A 216 -1.73 -8.12 -0.30
N GLN A 217 -1.59 -7.16 0.61
CA GLN A 217 -0.35 -6.96 1.37
C GLN A 217 0.00 -8.17 2.25
N ILE A 218 -0.95 -8.82 2.93
CA ILE A 218 -0.65 -10.05 3.69
C ILE A 218 -0.14 -11.16 2.77
N VAL A 219 -0.82 -11.39 1.64
CA VAL A 219 -0.40 -12.41 0.67
C VAL A 219 1.02 -12.11 0.15
N HIS A 220 1.32 -10.84 -0.14
CA HIS A 220 2.65 -10.39 -0.51
C HIS A 220 3.70 -10.68 0.58
N HIS A 221 3.46 -10.27 1.83
CA HIS A 221 4.42 -10.49 2.91
C HIS A 221 4.67 -11.99 3.15
N ALA A 222 3.63 -12.82 3.06
CA ALA A 222 3.79 -14.26 3.12
C ALA A 222 4.66 -14.77 1.95
N ALA A 223 4.35 -14.35 0.72
CA ALA A 223 5.10 -14.75 -0.47
C ALA A 223 6.57 -14.31 -0.42
N THR A 224 6.87 -13.08 0.03
CA THR A 224 8.25 -12.58 0.14
C THR A 224 9.03 -13.28 1.25
N ILE A 225 8.44 -13.49 2.43
CA ILE A 225 9.10 -14.25 3.51
C ILE A 225 9.41 -15.67 3.05
N PHE A 226 8.47 -16.34 2.36
CA PHE A 226 8.74 -17.65 1.78
C PHE A 226 9.82 -17.58 0.72
N LEU A 227 9.77 -16.65 -0.25
CA LEU A 227 10.81 -16.51 -1.28
C LEU A 227 12.20 -16.28 -0.71
N ILE A 228 12.34 -15.38 0.28
CA ILE A 228 13.63 -15.11 0.92
C ILE A 228 14.12 -16.36 1.68
N SER A 229 13.26 -16.99 2.48
CA SER A 229 13.62 -18.17 3.27
C SER A 229 13.98 -19.36 2.38
N PHE A 230 13.17 -19.65 1.37
CA PHE A 230 13.40 -20.78 0.47
C PHE A 230 14.56 -20.53 -0.49
N SER A 231 14.73 -19.31 -1.01
CA SER A 231 15.91 -18.99 -1.81
C SER A 231 17.20 -19.11 -1.00
N TYR A 232 17.16 -18.81 0.31
CA TYR A 232 18.30 -19.05 1.19
C TYR A 232 18.58 -20.56 1.35
N CYS A 233 17.56 -21.34 1.75
CA CYS A 233 17.71 -22.78 1.95
C CYS A 233 18.11 -23.56 0.70
N ALA A 234 17.62 -23.16 -0.48
CA ALA A 234 17.94 -23.80 -1.76
C ALA A 234 19.18 -23.21 -2.45
N ASN A 235 19.92 -22.32 -1.77
CA ASN A 235 21.08 -21.62 -2.32
C ASN A 235 20.84 -20.84 -3.62
N TYR A 236 19.65 -20.25 -3.78
CA TYR A 236 19.31 -19.29 -4.83
C TYR A 236 19.68 -17.85 -4.44
N ILE A 237 20.75 -17.67 -3.67
CA ILE A 237 21.15 -16.39 -3.07
C ILE A 237 21.35 -15.31 -4.14
N ARG A 238 22.00 -15.65 -5.26
CA ARG A 238 22.27 -14.70 -6.35
C ARG A 238 20.96 -14.13 -6.92
N ILE A 239 20.02 -14.99 -7.27
CA ILE A 239 18.68 -14.58 -7.75
C ILE A 239 17.94 -13.78 -6.69
N GLY A 240 17.89 -14.26 -5.45
CA GLY A 240 17.12 -13.57 -4.42
C GLY A 240 17.70 -12.20 -4.05
N THR A 241 19.03 -11.99 -4.14
CA THR A 241 19.59 -10.63 -4.01
C THR A 241 19.15 -9.67 -5.12
N LEU A 242 19.01 -10.15 -6.36
CA LEU A 242 18.45 -9.34 -7.45
C LEU A 242 16.99 -9.01 -7.18
N VAL A 243 16.21 -9.98 -6.70
CA VAL A 243 14.82 -9.75 -6.27
C VAL A 243 14.78 -8.63 -5.23
N LEU A 244 15.53 -8.74 -4.13
CA LEU A 244 15.55 -7.76 -3.05
C LEU A 244 15.87 -6.33 -3.54
N VAL A 245 16.96 -6.15 -4.29
CA VAL A 245 17.37 -4.81 -4.78
C VAL A 245 16.39 -4.22 -5.79
N ILE A 246 15.85 -5.03 -6.71
CA ILE A 246 14.80 -4.57 -7.65
C ILE A 246 13.57 -4.12 -6.85
N HIS A 247 13.28 -4.78 -5.73
CA HIS A 247 12.09 -4.49 -4.95
C HIS A 247 12.19 -3.17 -4.18
N ASP A 248 13.33 -2.94 -3.52
CA ASP A 248 13.57 -1.76 -2.69
C ASP A 248 13.68 -0.45 -3.48
N ALA A 249 14.02 -0.53 -4.78
CA ALA A 249 14.22 0.64 -5.63
C ALA A 249 12.99 1.57 -5.69
N SER A 250 11.78 1.01 -5.82
CA SER A 250 10.55 1.82 -5.88
C SER A 250 10.14 2.38 -4.52
N ASP A 251 10.44 1.64 -3.45
CA ASP A 251 9.94 1.94 -2.11
C ASP A 251 10.65 3.15 -1.50
N CYS A 252 11.88 3.42 -1.94
CA CYS A 252 12.62 4.66 -1.71
C CYS A 252 11.83 5.93 -2.08
N PHE A 253 10.94 5.86 -3.08
CA PHE A 253 10.13 7.00 -3.54
C PHE A 253 8.68 6.96 -3.03
N LEU A 254 8.14 5.77 -2.72
CA LEU A 254 6.77 5.60 -2.25
C LEU A 254 6.54 6.23 -0.87
N GLU A 255 7.43 5.95 0.09
CA GLU A 255 7.29 6.48 1.45
C GLU A 255 7.46 8.01 1.56
N PRO A 256 8.43 8.68 0.90
CA PRO A 256 8.51 10.13 0.94
C PRO A 256 7.30 10.79 0.27
N THR A 257 6.72 10.19 -0.78
CA THR A 257 5.47 10.68 -1.37
C THR A 257 4.36 10.79 -0.31
N LYS A 258 4.21 9.78 0.55
CA LYS A 258 3.23 9.82 1.66
C LYS A 258 3.56 10.90 2.69
N ILE A 259 4.84 11.02 3.08
CA ILE A 259 5.31 12.02 4.03
C ILE A 259 4.95 13.44 3.54
N PHE A 260 5.28 13.77 2.29
CA PHE A 260 4.97 15.07 1.71
C PHE A 260 3.46 15.30 1.49
N ASN A 261 2.70 14.25 1.20
CA ASN A 261 1.24 14.32 1.18
C ASN A 261 0.68 14.73 2.55
N TYR A 262 1.18 14.12 3.64
CA TYR A 262 0.75 14.45 5.01
C TYR A 262 1.15 15.86 5.43
N MET A 263 2.27 16.38 4.91
CA MET A 263 2.70 17.77 5.08
C MET A 263 1.95 18.77 4.19
N LYS A 264 1.06 18.29 3.30
CA LYS A 264 0.30 19.09 2.31
C LYS A 264 1.19 19.81 1.30
N TRP A 265 2.39 19.29 1.02
CA TRP A 265 3.32 19.82 0.03
C TRP A 265 3.01 19.21 -1.35
N LYS A 266 1.94 19.70 -1.98
CA LYS A 266 1.36 19.10 -3.19
C LYS A 266 2.34 18.98 -4.36
N LYS A 267 3.05 20.05 -4.72
CA LYS A 267 3.98 20.04 -5.87
C LYS A 267 5.05 18.95 -5.76
N THR A 268 5.68 18.84 -4.59
CA THR A 268 6.72 17.85 -4.30
C THR A 268 6.13 16.44 -4.24
N CYS A 269 4.96 16.29 -3.61
CA CYS A 269 4.22 15.04 -3.56
C CYS A 269 3.89 14.53 -4.97
N ASP A 270 3.32 15.37 -5.83
CA ASP A 270 2.93 15.01 -7.20
C ASP A 270 4.15 14.62 -8.03
N SER A 271 5.26 15.37 -7.90
CA SER A 271 6.51 15.05 -8.58
C SER A 271 7.09 13.70 -8.12
N LEU A 272 7.14 13.45 -6.80
CA LEU A 272 7.62 12.17 -6.25
C LEU A 272 6.70 11.01 -6.63
N PHE A 273 5.39 11.22 -6.69
CA PHE A 273 4.43 10.22 -7.13
C PHE A 273 4.67 9.80 -8.58
N MET A 274 4.97 10.74 -9.48
CA MET A 274 5.30 10.43 -10.87
C MET A 274 6.63 9.65 -10.99
N ILE A 275 7.66 10.04 -10.22
CA ILE A 275 8.94 9.32 -10.17
C ILE A 275 8.73 7.91 -9.63
N PHE A 276 8.03 7.77 -8.50
CA PHE A 276 7.65 6.49 -7.92
C PHE A 276 6.92 5.62 -8.95
N SER A 277 5.92 6.17 -9.64
CA SER A 277 5.11 5.42 -10.62
C SER A 277 5.98 4.89 -11.77
N ALA A 278 6.87 5.72 -12.31
CA ALA A 278 7.79 5.31 -13.36
C ALA A 278 8.76 4.23 -12.89
N VAL A 279 9.42 4.43 -11.74
CA VAL A 279 10.36 3.47 -11.16
C VAL A 279 9.67 2.15 -10.85
N PHE A 280 8.46 2.18 -10.27
CA PHE A 280 7.67 0.99 -9.98
C PHE A 280 7.32 0.24 -11.27
N LEU A 281 6.73 0.89 -12.28
CA LEU A 281 6.34 0.21 -13.51
C LEU A 281 7.54 -0.41 -14.24
N ILE A 282 8.66 0.32 -14.33
CA ILE A 282 9.88 -0.18 -14.99
C ILE A 282 10.49 -1.35 -14.20
N SER A 283 10.72 -1.17 -12.89
CA SER A 283 11.32 -2.22 -12.06
C SER A 283 10.47 -3.48 -12.01
N ARG A 284 9.14 -3.34 -11.92
CA ARG A 284 8.22 -4.47 -11.66
C ARG A 284 7.68 -5.15 -12.91
N LEU A 285 7.48 -4.43 -14.01
CA LEU A 285 6.89 -4.99 -15.23
C LEU A 285 7.92 -5.23 -16.34
N VAL A 286 9.10 -4.60 -16.26
CA VAL A 286 10.14 -4.76 -17.28
C VAL A 286 11.35 -5.47 -16.70
N ILE A 287 12.00 -4.88 -15.69
CA ILE A 287 13.26 -5.40 -15.15
C ILE A 287 13.03 -6.74 -14.45
N PHE A 288 12.06 -6.85 -13.54
CA PHE A 288 11.82 -8.08 -12.79
C PHE A 288 11.47 -9.29 -13.70
N PRO A 289 10.52 -9.21 -14.66
CA PRO A 289 10.24 -10.34 -15.54
C PRO A 289 11.41 -10.74 -16.43
N TYR A 290 12.16 -9.76 -16.94
CA TYR A 290 13.31 -10.03 -17.82
C TYR A 290 14.52 -10.57 -17.05
N THR A 291 14.80 -10.01 -15.87
CA THR A 291 16.00 -10.32 -15.08
C THR A 291 15.82 -11.55 -14.22
N VAL A 292 14.66 -11.68 -13.58
CA VAL A 292 14.40 -12.73 -12.59
C VAL A 292 13.59 -13.86 -13.22
N LEU A 293 12.35 -13.59 -13.69
CA LEU A 293 11.46 -14.66 -14.15
C LEU A 293 12.02 -15.40 -15.37
N TYR A 294 12.49 -14.67 -16.38
CA TYR A 294 13.09 -15.30 -17.55
C TYR A 294 14.34 -16.11 -17.18
N ASN A 295 15.13 -15.61 -16.24
CA ASN A 295 16.35 -16.27 -15.80
C ASN A 295 16.06 -17.55 -14.99
N THR A 296 15.11 -17.51 -14.07
CA THR A 296 14.70 -18.67 -13.25
C THR A 296 13.84 -19.67 -13.99
N TYR A 297 13.25 -19.30 -15.13
CA TYR A 297 12.42 -20.19 -15.94
C TYR A 297 13.18 -20.79 -17.11
N TYR A 298 14.04 -20.00 -17.78
CA TYR A 298 14.75 -20.42 -18.99
C TYR A 298 16.21 -20.79 -18.71
N TYR A 299 17.02 -19.88 -18.16
CA TYR A 299 18.46 -20.15 -18.00
C TYR A 299 18.75 -21.26 -17.00
N SER A 300 17.97 -21.37 -15.92
CA SER A 300 18.13 -22.49 -14.99
C SER A 300 17.93 -23.85 -15.66
N MET A 301 17.03 -23.93 -16.66
CA MET A 301 16.74 -25.16 -17.41
C MET A 301 17.87 -25.57 -18.38
N GLU A 302 18.75 -24.63 -18.75
CA GLU A 302 19.97 -24.95 -19.50
C GLU A 302 21.00 -25.65 -18.61
N ILE A 303 20.94 -25.46 -17.29
CA ILE A 303 21.94 -25.93 -16.33
C ILE A 303 21.50 -27.22 -15.64
N PHE A 304 20.23 -27.30 -15.21
CA PHE A 304 19.72 -28.46 -14.47
C PHE A 304 18.31 -28.85 -14.90
N GLN A 305 17.99 -30.13 -14.73
CA GLN A 305 16.63 -30.67 -14.92
C GLN A 305 15.69 -30.17 -13.81
N PRO A 306 14.40 -30.00 -14.11
CA PRO A 306 13.49 -29.37 -13.18
C PRO A 306 13.17 -30.34 -12.03
N PHE A 307 13.16 -29.82 -10.81
CA PHE A 307 12.85 -30.55 -9.58
C PHE A 307 11.81 -29.77 -8.77
N PHE A 308 11.35 -30.31 -7.64
CA PHE A 308 10.28 -29.67 -6.85
C PHE A 308 10.60 -28.22 -6.46
N GLY A 309 11.80 -27.95 -5.93
CA GLY A 309 12.24 -26.61 -5.57
C GLY A 309 12.23 -25.61 -6.73
N TYR A 310 12.56 -26.03 -7.95
CA TYR A 310 12.43 -25.21 -9.16
C TYR A 310 10.98 -24.75 -9.40
N TYR A 311 10.02 -25.68 -9.37
CA TYR A 311 8.61 -25.35 -9.58
C TYR A 311 8.06 -24.49 -8.45
N PHE A 312 8.44 -24.81 -7.21
CA PHE A 312 7.98 -24.10 -6.03
C PHE A 312 8.41 -22.62 -6.03
N VAL A 313 9.69 -22.34 -6.29
CA VAL A 313 10.20 -20.96 -6.35
C VAL A 313 9.59 -20.19 -7.52
N ASN A 314 9.53 -20.79 -8.72
CA ASN A 314 8.90 -20.12 -9.87
C ASN A 314 7.41 -19.84 -9.63
N ALA A 315 6.67 -20.74 -8.97
CA ALA A 315 5.27 -20.49 -8.61
C ALA A 315 5.13 -19.27 -7.67
N LEU A 316 5.98 -19.16 -6.65
CA LEU A 316 5.98 -18.00 -5.75
C LEU A 316 6.37 -16.70 -6.47
N LEU A 317 7.35 -16.73 -7.38
CA LEU A 317 7.74 -15.58 -8.20
C LEU A 317 6.60 -15.13 -9.14
N ILE A 318 5.83 -16.07 -9.70
CA ILE A 318 4.66 -15.75 -10.51
C ILE A 318 3.54 -15.13 -9.66
N ILE A 319 3.27 -15.66 -8.46
CA ILE A 319 2.32 -15.04 -7.52
C ILE A 319 2.74 -13.60 -7.22
N LEU A 320 4.02 -13.38 -6.97
CA LEU A 320 4.57 -12.05 -6.73
C LEU A 320 4.39 -11.13 -7.95
N GLN A 321 4.61 -11.65 -9.17
CA GLN A 321 4.38 -10.89 -10.40
C GLN A 321 2.90 -10.54 -10.62
N LEU A 322 1.96 -11.43 -10.30
CA LEU A 322 0.53 -11.13 -10.41
C LEU A 322 0.13 -9.98 -9.47
N LEU A 323 0.70 -9.94 -8.25
CA LEU A 323 0.50 -8.83 -7.32
C LEU A 323 1.10 -7.52 -7.87
N HIS A 324 2.28 -7.57 -8.50
CA HIS A 324 2.86 -6.41 -9.17
C HIS A 324 1.97 -5.87 -10.29
N VAL A 325 1.39 -6.75 -11.12
CA VAL A 325 0.44 -6.35 -12.18
C VAL A 325 -0.80 -5.70 -11.55
N PHE A 326 -1.36 -6.29 -10.49
CA PHE A 326 -2.49 -5.72 -9.77
C PHE A 326 -2.20 -4.29 -9.27
N TRP A 327 -1.09 -4.07 -8.58
CA TRP A 327 -0.74 -2.71 -8.12
C TRP A 327 -0.38 -1.77 -9.26
N SER A 328 0.23 -2.25 -10.33
CA SER A 328 0.52 -1.47 -11.53
C SER A 328 -0.76 -0.92 -12.15
N CYS A 329 -1.81 -1.73 -12.25
CA CYS A 329 -3.12 -1.28 -12.71
C CYS A 329 -3.68 -0.14 -11.84
N LEU A 330 -3.55 -0.24 -10.52
CA LEU A 330 -3.98 0.82 -9.60
C LEU A 330 -3.18 2.11 -9.79
N ILE A 331 -1.85 2.00 -9.96
CA ILE A 331 -0.96 3.14 -10.18
C ILE A 331 -1.27 3.82 -11.52
N ILE A 332 -1.41 3.05 -12.59
CA ILE A 332 -1.78 3.58 -13.93
C ILE A 332 -3.12 4.29 -13.86
N HIS A 333 -4.11 3.73 -13.17
CA HIS A 333 -5.42 4.37 -12.98
C HIS A 333 -5.31 5.71 -12.23
N MET A 334 -4.46 5.77 -11.19
CA MET A 334 -4.18 7.03 -10.47
C MET A 334 -3.49 8.06 -11.37
N VAL A 335 -2.48 7.66 -12.15
CA VAL A 335 -1.76 8.53 -13.08
C VAL A 335 -2.68 9.04 -14.18
N TYR A 336 -3.54 8.18 -14.75
CA TYR A 336 -4.52 8.57 -15.76
C TYR A 336 -5.49 9.65 -15.24
N LYS A 337 -6.04 9.44 -14.04
CA LYS A 337 -6.88 10.45 -13.37
C LYS A 337 -6.13 11.75 -13.13
N PHE A 338 -4.88 11.67 -12.67
CA PHE A 338 -4.03 12.85 -12.42
C PHE A 338 -3.82 13.68 -13.69
N ILE A 339 -3.52 13.03 -14.83
CA ILE A 339 -3.30 13.71 -16.11
C ILE A 339 -4.60 14.37 -16.60
N LEU A 340 -5.76 13.73 -16.44
CA LEU A 340 -7.03 14.27 -16.90
C LEU A 340 -7.58 15.40 -16.01
N GLN A 341 -7.46 15.27 -14.69
CA GLN A 341 -8.08 16.18 -13.72
C GLN A 341 -7.12 17.26 -13.20
N GLY A 342 -5.84 17.20 -13.57
CA GLY A 342 -4.81 18.20 -13.25
C GLY A 342 -4.50 18.35 -11.76
N THR A 343 -5.09 17.53 -10.91
CA THR A 343 -4.87 17.51 -9.46
C THR A 343 -4.90 16.07 -8.97
N MET A 344 -3.97 15.73 -8.05
CA MET A 344 -3.97 14.42 -7.42
C MET A 344 -5.13 14.37 -6.42
N GLU A 345 -6.28 13.90 -6.89
CA GLU A 345 -7.36 13.53 -5.98
C GLU A 345 -6.90 12.31 -5.16
N LYS A 346 -7.24 12.35 -3.86
CA LYS A 346 -6.78 11.49 -2.76
C LYS A 346 -6.36 10.08 -3.22
N ASP A 347 -5.15 9.65 -2.81
CA ASP A 347 -4.61 8.29 -3.02
C ASP A 347 -5.72 7.24 -2.82
N MET A 348 -6.10 6.52 -3.89
CA MET A 348 -7.23 5.59 -3.82
C MET A 348 -6.97 4.40 -2.88
N ARG A 349 -5.69 4.12 -2.59
CA ARG A 349 -5.24 3.12 -1.59
C ARG A 349 -5.32 3.68 -0.17
N SER A 350 -5.31 5.01 -0.02
CA SER A 350 -5.61 5.68 1.24
C SER A 350 -7.12 5.65 1.50
N ASP A 351 -7.51 5.53 2.78
CA ASP A 351 -8.92 5.54 3.16
C ASP A 351 -9.59 6.80 2.60
N THR A 352 -10.56 6.64 1.69
CA THR A 352 -11.41 7.75 1.30
C THR A 352 -12.14 8.18 2.55
N GLU A 353 -11.83 9.38 3.05
CA GLU A 353 -12.36 9.79 4.34
C GLU A 353 -13.87 9.95 4.21
N GLU A 354 -14.65 9.08 4.87
CA GLU A 354 -16.12 9.29 5.00
C GLU A 354 -16.44 10.72 5.51
N SER A 355 -15.58 11.30 6.37
CA SER A 355 -15.69 12.71 6.78
C SER A 355 -15.40 13.72 5.67
N ASP A 356 -14.54 13.40 4.71
CA ASP A 356 -14.29 14.30 3.58
C ASP A 356 -15.36 14.14 2.50
N GLU A 357 -15.90 12.94 2.27
CA GLU A 357 -17.08 12.76 1.43
C GLU A 357 -18.30 13.45 2.05
N ASP A 358 -18.46 13.40 3.37
CA ASP A 358 -19.51 14.12 4.09
C ASP A 358 -19.25 15.62 4.12
N GLU A 359 -18.00 16.10 4.28
CA GLU A 359 -17.66 17.52 4.17
C GLU A 359 -17.86 18.03 2.73
N GLU A 360 -17.55 17.23 1.71
CA GLU A 360 -17.84 17.54 0.32
C GLU A 360 -19.35 17.54 0.05
N ARG A 361 -20.10 16.55 0.56
CA ARG A 361 -21.58 16.54 0.50
C ARG A 361 -22.20 17.71 1.28
N GLU A 362 -21.65 18.10 2.42
CA GLU A 362 -22.11 19.27 3.19
C GLU A 362 -21.72 20.58 2.51
N LYS A 363 -20.53 20.68 1.91
CA LYS A 363 -20.11 21.83 1.09
C LYS A 363 -20.96 21.96 -0.16
N MET A 364 -21.31 20.85 -0.82
CA MET A 364 -22.25 20.82 -1.94
C MET A 364 -23.65 21.26 -1.49
N LYS A 365 -24.19 20.71 -0.39
CA LYS A 365 -25.49 21.12 0.18
C LYS A 365 -25.51 22.59 0.63
N LYS A 366 -24.39 23.12 1.15
CA LYS A 366 -24.26 24.55 1.49
C LYS A 366 -24.19 25.44 0.25
N LYS A 367 -23.48 25.02 -0.81
CA LYS A 367 -23.48 25.73 -2.10
C LYS A 367 -24.87 25.74 -2.73
N GLU A 368 -25.59 24.63 -2.65
CA GLU A 368 -26.96 24.50 -3.17
C GLU A 368 -27.96 25.39 -2.40
N LYS A 369 -27.87 25.44 -1.06
CA LYS A 369 -28.65 26.37 -0.23
C LYS A 369 -28.33 27.84 -0.53
N ASN A 370 -27.06 28.20 -0.70
CA ASN A 370 -26.66 29.57 -1.01
C ASN A 370 -27.07 29.97 -2.45
N GLY A 371 -27.12 29.03 -3.40
CA GLY A 371 -27.64 29.26 -4.75
C GLY A 371 -29.15 29.48 -4.79
N ILE A 372 -29.92 28.76 -3.95
CA ILE A 372 -31.38 28.95 -3.84
C ILE A 372 -31.73 30.30 -3.20
N THR A 373 -30.90 30.79 -2.28
CA THR A 373 -31.12 32.09 -1.59
C THR A 373 -30.96 33.30 -2.53
N TYR A 374 -30.18 33.16 -3.62
CA TYR A 374 -30.07 34.20 -4.66
C TYR A 374 -31.28 34.24 -5.59
N PHE A 375 -32.03 33.14 -5.74
CA PHE A 375 -33.21 33.10 -6.61
C PHE A 375 -34.49 33.56 -5.89
N SER A 376 -34.54 33.45 -4.55
CA SER A 376 -35.71 33.86 -3.75
C SER A 376 -35.78 35.35 -3.41
N ASN A 377 -34.71 36.13 -3.66
CA ASN A 377 -34.67 37.56 -3.34
C ASN A 377 -35.07 38.51 -4.50
N VAL A 378 -35.50 37.98 -5.65
CA VAL A 378 -35.93 38.80 -6.81
C VAL A 378 -37.45 38.91 -6.93
N THR A 379 -38.23 38.19 -6.12
CA THR A 379 -39.70 38.29 -6.14
C THR A 379 -40.24 38.53 -4.75
N SER A 380 -40.25 39.80 -4.34
CA SER A 380 -41.26 40.38 -3.45
C SER A 380 -40.89 41.83 -3.13
N ASN A 381 -41.45 42.77 -3.89
CA ASN A 381 -41.96 44.01 -3.30
C ASN A 381 -43.11 44.50 -4.16
N ASP A 382 -44.20 44.81 -3.48
CA ASP A 382 -45.57 44.79 -3.96
C ASP A 382 -46.21 46.19 -3.76
N TYR A 383 -47.23 46.49 -4.57
CA TYR A 383 -48.28 47.52 -4.42
C TYR A 383 -47.97 49.04 -4.55
N MET A 384 -48.63 49.76 -5.49
CA MET A 384 -49.97 50.39 -5.30
C MET A 384 -50.39 51.38 -6.43
N GLN A 385 -51.61 51.16 -6.95
CA GLN A 385 -52.70 52.12 -7.31
C GLN A 385 -52.61 53.22 -8.42
N ARG A 386 -53.53 53.07 -9.39
CA ARG A 386 -54.63 53.98 -9.83
C ARG A 386 -54.47 54.93 -11.05
N ASN A 387 -55.36 54.67 -12.03
CA ASN A 387 -56.08 55.55 -12.99
C ASN A 387 -55.35 56.43 -14.02
N GLY A 388 -55.74 56.27 -15.29
CA GLY A 388 -56.07 57.40 -16.19
C GLY A 388 -55.51 57.37 -17.61
N SER A 389 -56.42 57.23 -18.59
CA SER A 389 -56.40 57.81 -19.96
C SER A 389 -55.34 57.37 -21.00
N GLU A 390 -55.81 56.67 -22.03
CA GLU A 390 -55.38 56.69 -23.45
C GLU A 390 -55.44 58.12 -24.07
N PRO A 391 -55.00 58.41 -25.34
CA PRO A 391 -54.56 57.50 -26.43
C PRO A 391 -53.35 58.01 -27.28
N LEU A 392 -53.11 57.30 -28.40
CA LEU A 392 -52.51 57.70 -29.71
C LEU A 392 -51.12 57.18 -30.14
N ASN A 393 -51.18 56.10 -30.93
CA ASN A 393 -50.93 56.02 -32.38
C ASN A 393 -49.55 56.36 -33.00
N ASN A 394 -49.15 55.41 -33.87
CA ASN A 394 -48.45 55.51 -35.17
C ASN A 394 -46.99 55.01 -35.29
N ARG A 395 -46.87 53.93 -36.11
CA ARG A 395 -45.97 53.74 -37.28
C ARG A 395 -44.44 53.80 -37.03
N THR A 396 -43.57 52.98 -37.62
CA THR A 396 -43.63 52.18 -38.85
C THR A 396 -42.42 51.25 -38.87
N HIS A 397 -42.60 50.06 -39.42
CA HIS A 397 -41.57 49.19 -40.00
C HIS A 397 -40.64 49.95 -40.96
N LEU A 398 -39.35 49.61 -40.93
CA LEU A 398 -38.50 49.60 -42.13
C LEU A 398 -37.42 48.52 -42.01
N THR A 399 -37.58 47.53 -42.87
CA THR A 399 -36.63 46.50 -43.29
C THR A 399 -35.52 47.12 -44.15
N ASN A 400 -34.29 46.61 -44.05
CA ASN A 400 -33.61 45.96 -45.18
C ASN A 400 -32.20 45.54 -44.80
N GLY A 401 -31.89 44.27 -45.09
CA GLY A 401 -30.53 43.82 -45.29
C GLY A 401 -30.02 44.26 -46.66
N HIS A 402 -28.70 44.26 -46.80
CA HIS A 402 -28.05 44.12 -48.09
C HIS A 402 -26.73 43.36 -47.91
N VAL A 403 -26.66 42.23 -48.61
CA VAL A 403 -25.44 41.51 -48.97
C VAL A 403 -25.16 41.85 -50.44
N LYS A 404 -23.88 41.66 -50.83
CA LYS A 404 -23.33 41.45 -52.18
C LYS A 404 -22.97 42.74 -52.97
N GLU A 405 -21.86 42.88 -53.71
CA GLU A 405 -20.92 41.94 -54.37
C GLU A 405 -19.51 42.56 -54.52
N ARG A 406 -18.45 41.76 -54.38
CA ARG A 406 -17.73 41.14 -55.52
C ARG A 406 -16.83 40.00 -55.06
#